data_AF-A0A432TA58-F1
#
_entry.id   AF-A0A432TA58-F1
#
_cell.length_a   1.000
_cell.length_b   1.000
_cell.length_c   1.000
_cell.angle_alpha   90.00
_cell.angle_beta   90.00
_cell.angle_gamma   90.00
#
_symmetry.space_group_name_H-M   'P 1'
#
loop_
_entity.id
_entity.type
_entity.pdbx_description
1 polymer ?
#
loop_
_entity_poly.entity_id
_entity_poly.type
_entity_poly.pdbx_seq_one_letter_code
_entity_poly.pdbx_strand_id
1 'polypeptide(L)'
;MKWNDIELYLLVGVFLFTVWFVINTIKYYFGKKRKLKQLHRFAREGEVDAQMKLAKHYHHGDMVKKSCQNAAFWYQKAAFSGDEEAQSHLKSFLAEHRSSNRKDKC
;
A
#
# COMPACT_ATOMS: atom_id res chain seq x y z
N MET A 1 -27.46 30.52 32.09
CA MET A 1 -26.43 29.95 31.19
C MET A 1 -25.85 31.11 30.41
N LYS A 2 -24.59 31.49 30.66
CA LYS A 2 -24.00 32.71 30.07
C LYS A 2 -23.46 32.36 28.68
N TRP A 3 -23.59 33.27 27.72
CA TRP A 3 -23.14 33.06 26.33
C TRP A 3 -21.66 32.62 26.23
N ASN A 4 -20.82 33.11 27.14
CA ASN A 4 -19.40 32.76 27.22
C ASN A 4 -19.15 31.28 27.55
N ASP A 5 -20.09 30.59 28.20
CA ASP A 5 -19.97 29.17 28.50
C ASP A 5 -20.06 28.34 27.20
N ILE A 6 -20.90 28.77 26.25
CA ILE A 6 -21.11 28.08 24.96
C ILE A 6 -19.87 28.19 24.07
N GLU A 7 -19.25 29.38 24.00
CA GLU A 7 -18.00 29.56 23.24
C GLU A 7 -16.88 28.66 23.75
N LEU A 8 -16.76 28.51 25.07
CA LEU A 8 -15.77 27.62 25.69
C LEU A 8 -16.00 26.14 25.30
N TYR A 9 -17.26 25.67 25.30
CA TYR A 9 -17.57 24.30 24.89
C TYR A 9 -17.29 24.04 23.40
N LEU A 10 -17.55 25.00 22.52
CA LEU A 10 -17.23 24.88 21.10
C LEU A 10 -15.71 24.76 20.87
N LEU A 11 -14.91 25.58 21.55
CA LEU A 11 -13.45 25.53 21.45
C LEU A 11 -12.89 24.19 21.96
N VAL A 12 -13.36 23.72 23.11
CA VAL A 12 -12.94 22.43 23.68
C VAL A 12 -13.37 21.28 22.76
N GLY A 13 -14.58 21.32 22.19
CA GLY A 13 -15.07 20.30 21.26
C GLY A 13 -14.24 20.21 19.98
N VAL A 14 -13.90 21.34 19.37
CA VAL A 14 -13.03 21.39 18.17
C VAL A 14 -11.63 20.90 18.50
N PHE A 15 -11.08 21.26 19.67
CA PHE A 15 -9.78 20.76 20.11
C PHE A 15 -9.80 19.23 20.30
N LEU A 16 -10.81 18.69 20.98
CA LEU A 16 -10.94 17.24 21.17
C LEU A 16 -11.16 16.50 19.85
N PHE A 17 -11.95 17.08 18.93
CA PHE A 17 -12.16 16.51 17.60
C PHE A 17 -10.87 16.47 16.78
N THR A 18 -10.09 17.55 16.79
CA THR A 18 -8.80 17.60 16.07
C THR A 18 -7.78 16.66 16.68
N VAL A 19 -7.71 16.57 18.02
CA VAL A 19 -6.85 15.58 18.70
C VAL A 19 -7.26 14.15 18.35
N TRP A 20 -8.55 13.82 18.39
CA TRP A 20 -9.07 12.51 17.96
C TRP A 20 -8.75 12.23 16.48
N PHE A 21 -8.94 13.22 15.60
CA PHE A 21 -8.67 13.11 14.18
C PHE A 21 -7.18 12.88 13.91
N VAL A 22 -6.29 13.60 14.60
CA VAL A 22 -4.84 13.42 14.52
C VAL A 22 -4.44 12.03 15.05
N ILE A 23 -4.96 11.59 16.19
CA ILE A 23 -4.69 10.25 16.73
C ILE A 23 -5.17 9.16 15.76
N ASN A 24 -6.38 9.32 15.20
CA ASN A 24 -6.96 8.38 14.25
C ASN A 24 -6.14 8.30 12.94
N THR A 25 -5.73 9.45 12.41
CA THR A 25 -4.88 9.50 11.21
C THR A 25 -3.52 8.87 11.45
N ILE A 26 -2.83 9.21 12.55
CA ILE A 26 -1.55 8.59 12.93
C ILE A 26 -1.69 7.06 13.03
N LYS A 27 -2.75 6.57 13.68
CA LYS A 27 -3.05 5.13 13.79
C LYS A 27 -3.21 4.48 12.42
N TYR A 28 -3.97 5.10 11.52
CA TYR A 28 -4.19 4.62 10.16
C TYR A 28 -2.88 4.49 9.37
N TYR A 29 -2.04 5.53 9.38
CA TYR A 29 -0.75 5.53 8.68
C TYR A 29 0.23 4.50 9.26
N PHE A 30 0.32 4.37 10.57
CA PHE A 30 1.22 3.41 11.21
C PHE A 30 0.80 1.97 10.93
N GLY A 31 -0.51 1.68 10.93
CA GLY A 31 -1.05 0.38 10.56
C GLY A 31 -0.67 -0.02 9.13
N LYS A 32 -0.77 0.92 8.18
CA LYS A 32 -0.41 0.72 6.78
C LYS A 32 1.09 0.39 6.62
N LYS A 33 1.97 1.14 7.29
CA LYS A 33 3.43 0.89 7.28
C LYS A 33 3.80 -0.46 7.92
N ARG A 34 3.13 -0.85 9.01
CA ARG A 34 3.35 -2.15 9.66
C ARG A 34 2.96 -3.32 8.74
N LYS A 35 1.82 -3.22 8.04
CA LYS A 35 1.38 -4.21 7.05
C LYS A 35 2.40 -4.37 5.92
N LEU A 36 2.87 -3.25 5.35
CA LEU A 36 3.90 -3.28 4.31
C LEU A 36 5.20 -3.95 4.79
N LYS A 37 5.64 -3.65 6.03
CA LYS A 37 6.83 -4.28 6.62
C LYS A 37 6.68 -5.80 6.77
N GLN A 38 5.51 -6.28 7.21
CA GLN A 38 5.22 -7.72 7.29
C GLN A 38 5.22 -8.35 5.90
N LEU A 39 4.63 -7.69 4.91
CA LEU A 39 4.61 -8.16 3.53
C LEU A 39 6.02 -8.36 2.96
N HIS A 40 6.91 -7.41 3.19
CA HIS A 40 8.33 -7.54 2.82
C HIS A 40 9.05 -8.67 3.56
N ARG A 41 8.60 -9.04 4.75
CA ARG A 41 9.17 -10.18 5.49
C ARG A 41 8.70 -11.49 4.84
N PHE A 42 7.40 -11.68 4.69
CA PHE A 42 6.83 -12.88 4.08
C PHE A 42 7.28 -13.08 2.63
N ALA A 43 7.36 -12.01 1.84
CA ALA A 43 7.87 -12.06 0.47
C ALA A 43 9.35 -12.49 0.40
N ARG A 44 10.14 -12.18 1.44
CA ARG A 44 11.53 -12.66 1.58
C ARG A 44 11.60 -14.10 2.02
N GLU A 45 10.69 -14.53 2.90
CA GLU A 45 10.55 -15.92 3.37
C GLU A 45 10.05 -16.87 2.26
N GLY A 46 9.53 -16.34 1.16
CA GLY A 46 9.17 -17.13 -0.04
C GLY A 46 7.66 -17.30 -0.24
N GLU A 47 6.84 -16.69 0.61
CA GLU A 47 5.38 -16.77 0.50
C GLU A 47 4.89 -16.10 -0.79
N VAL A 48 4.28 -16.89 -1.68
CA VAL A 48 3.85 -16.49 -3.02
C VAL A 48 2.82 -15.35 -2.94
N ASP A 49 1.81 -15.51 -2.09
CA ASP A 49 0.80 -14.50 -1.79
C ASP A 49 1.41 -13.14 -1.42
N ALA A 50 2.43 -13.15 -0.57
CA ALA A 50 3.08 -11.94 -0.11
C ALA A 50 3.87 -11.27 -1.24
N GLN A 51 4.54 -12.05 -2.08
CA GLN A 51 5.25 -11.56 -3.27
C GLN A 51 4.28 -10.94 -4.28
N MET A 52 3.14 -11.59 -4.54
CA MET A 52 2.10 -11.08 -5.44
C MET A 52 1.48 -9.77 -4.93
N LYS A 53 1.13 -9.71 -3.64
CA LYS A 53 0.62 -8.48 -3.01
C LYS A 53 1.65 -7.35 -3.07
N LEU A 54 2.94 -7.66 -2.84
CA LEU A 54 4.00 -6.66 -2.92
C LEU A 54 4.19 -6.15 -4.35
N ALA A 55 4.11 -7.04 -5.34
CA ALA A 55 4.13 -6.67 -6.76
C ALA A 55 2.96 -5.73 -7.12
N LYS A 56 1.74 -6.04 -6.64
CA LYS A 56 0.55 -5.18 -6.80
C LYS A 56 0.77 -3.79 -6.20
N HIS A 57 1.38 -3.69 -5.01
CA HIS A 57 1.68 -2.39 -4.39
C HIS A 57 2.70 -1.58 -5.20
N TYR A 58 3.76 -2.20 -5.72
CA TYR A 58 4.70 -1.52 -6.61
C TYR A 58 4.09 -1.13 -7.95
N HIS A 59 3.13 -1.89 -8.47
CA HIS A 59 2.44 -1.57 -9.71
C HIS A 59 1.48 -0.38 -9.56
N HIS A 60 0.72 -0.32 -8.46
CA HIS A 60 -0.24 0.78 -8.22
C HIS A 60 0.38 2.01 -7.57
N GLY A 61 1.51 1.86 -6.86
CA GLY A 61 2.09 2.93 -6.04
C GLY A 61 1.42 3.07 -4.67
N ASP A 62 0.70 2.04 -4.23
CA ASP A 62 0.05 2.04 -2.93
C ASP A 62 1.07 1.75 -1.84
N MET A 63 1.34 2.74 -0.98
CA MET A 63 2.32 2.69 0.14
C MET A 63 3.79 2.75 -0.27
N VAL A 64 4.10 2.46 -1.52
CA VAL A 64 5.46 2.46 -2.08
C VAL A 64 5.49 3.30 -3.34
N LYS A 65 6.66 3.83 -3.70
CA LYS A 65 6.83 4.50 -4.98
C LYS A 65 6.53 3.49 -6.10
N LYS A 66 5.64 3.89 -7.01
CA LYS A 66 5.29 3.09 -8.19
C LYS A 66 6.57 2.70 -8.94
N SER A 67 6.73 1.42 -9.22
CA SER A 67 7.86 0.87 -9.95
C SER A 67 7.47 -0.49 -10.54
N CYS A 68 7.27 -0.51 -11.84
CA CYS A 68 6.96 -1.70 -12.62
C CYS A 68 8.17 -2.63 -12.73
N GLN A 69 9.40 -2.10 -12.62
CA GLN A 69 10.59 -2.95 -12.49
C GLN A 69 10.51 -3.80 -11.21
N ASN A 70 10.18 -3.16 -10.09
CA ASN A 70 10.00 -3.88 -8.82
C ASN A 70 8.76 -4.78 -8.87
N ALA A 71 7.66 -4.34 -9.47
CA ALA A 71 6.47 -5.17 -9.64
C ALA A 71 6.78 -6.43 -10.47
N ALA A 72 7.47 -6.28 -11.60
CA ALA A 72 7.90 -7.38 -12.46
C ALA A 72 8.79 -8.37 -11.69
N PHE A 73 9.77 -7.85 -10.94
CA PHE A 73 10.67 -8.68 -10.14
C PHE A 73 9.92 -9.55 -9.13
N TRP A 74 8.98 -8.97 -8.38
CA TRP A 74 8.21 -9.71 -7.39
C TRP A 74 7.21 -10.69 -8.03
N TYR A 75 6.59 -10.33 -9.15
CA TYR A 75 5.74 -11.26 -9.92
C TYR A 75 6.54 -12.44 -10.50
N GLN A 76 7.76 -12.19 -11.01
CA GLN A 76 8.65 -13.24 -11.49
C GLN A 76 9.06 -14.19 -10.38
N LYS A 77 9.39 -13.64 -9.20
CA LYS A 77 9.74 -14.46 -8.04
C LYS A 77 8.56 -15.34 -7.60
N ALA A 78 7.35 -14.80 -7.60
CA ALA A 78 6.12 -15.54 -7.28
C ALA A 78 5.85 -16.64 -8.31
N ALA A 79 5.98 -16.32 -9.59
CA ALA A 79 5.79 -17.28 -10.69
C ALA A 79 6.84 -18.41 -10.68
N PHE A 80 8.07 -18.13 -10.21
CA PHE A 80 9.13 -19.12 -10.10
C PHE A 80 8.84 -20.20 -9.06
N SER A 81 8.05 -19.89 -8.03
CA SER A 81 7.59 -20.89 -7.04
C SER A 81 6.59 -21.91 -7.62
N GLY A 82 6.25 -21.83 -8.91
CA GLY A 82 5.39 -22.81 -9.60
C GLY A 82 3.90 -22.57 -9.46
N ASP A 83 3.51 -21.44 -8.87
CA ASP A 83 2.11 -21.07 -8.67
C ASP A 83 1.47 -20.58 -9.99
N GLU A 84 0.42 -21.28 -10.43
CA GLU A 84 -0.29 -20.98 -11.68
C GLU A 84 -0.96 -19.59 -11.65
N GLU A 85 -1.45 -19.16 -10.49
CA GLU A 85 -2.05 -17.84 -10.29
C GLU A 85 -0.99 -16.76 -10.47
N ALA A 86 0.18 -16.93 -9.84
CA ALA A 86 1.31 -16.02 -9.98
C ALA A 86 1.82 -15.94 -11.43
N GLN A 87 1.87 -17.05 -12.15
CA GLN A 87 2.23 -17.08 -13.57
C GLN A 87 1.21 -16.35 -14.45
N SER A 88 -0.09 -16.55 -14.19
CA SER A 88 -1.17 -15.83 -14.88
C SER A 88 -1.06 -14.32 -14.65
N HIS A 89 -0.83 -13.90 -13.40
CA HIS A 89 -0.63 -12.49 -13.06
C HIS A 89 0.60 -11.88 -13.72
N LEU A 90 1.73 -12.59 -13.73
CA LEU A 90 2.94 -12.14 -14.43
C LEU A 90 2.68 -11.97 -15.93
N LYS A 91 2.00 -12.93 -16.56
CA LYS A 91 1.69 -12.89 -18.00
C LYS A 91 0.78 -11.70 -18.33
N SER A 92 -0.25 -11.45 -17.53
CA SER A 92 -1.13 -10.28 -17.68
C SER A 92 -0.35 -8.97 -17.53
N PHE A 93 0.45 -8.86 -16.46
CA PHE A 93 1.30 -7.69 -16.22
C PHE A 93 2.27 -7.44 -17.37
N LEU A 94 2.96 -8.47 -17.87
CA LEU A 94 3.87 -8.33 -19.01
C LEU A 94 3.13 -8.01 -20.31
N ALA A 95 1.94 -8.57 -20.55
CA ALA A 95 1.15 -8.27 -21.75
C ALA A 95 0.74 -6.79 -21.79
N GLU A 96 0.30 -6.24 -20.65
CA GLU A 96 -0.02 -4.82 -20.51
C GLU A 96 1.20 -3.94 -20.82
N HIS A 97 2.36 -4.25 -20.23
CA HIS A 97 3.54 -3.40 -20.33
C HIS A 97 4.39 -3.65 -21.59
N ARG A 98 4.28 -4.81 -22.25
CA ARG A 98 4.99 -5.15 -23.49
C ARG A 98 4.50 -4.35 -24.70
N SER A 99 3.21 -3.98 -24.71
CA SER A 99 2.64 -3.08 -25.73
C SER A 99 3.15 -1.64 -25.57
N SER A 100 3.56 -1.27 -24.35
CA SER A 100 4.16 0.02 -24.01
C SER A 100 5.67 -0.04 -24.15
N ASN A 101 6.18 -0.13 -25.39
CA ASN A 101 7.61 -0.16 -25.71
C ASN A 101 8.31 1.20 -25.47
N ARG A 102 8.18 1.76 -24.26
CA ARG A 102 8.86 2.99 -23.83
C ARG A 102 9.32 2.85 -22.38
N LYS A 103 10.57 3.24 -22.14
CA LYS A 103 11.35 3.12 -20.90
C LYS A 103 10.80 3.94 -19.72
N ASP A 104 9.53 4.35 -19.79
CA ASP A 104 9.03 5.54 -19.10
C ASP A 104 7.73 5.30 -18.32
N LYS A 105 7.12 4.11 -18.35
CA LYS A 105 5.80 3.91 -17.72
C LYS A 105 5.85 3.10 -16.45
N CYS A 106 6.29 3.80 -15.40
CA CYS A 106 5.85 3.77 -14.01
C CYS A 106 6.01 5.20 -13.48
#